data_AF-A0A382K8Y8-F1
#
_entry.id   AF-A0A382K8Y8-F1
#
_cell.length_a   1.000
_cell.length_b   1.000
_cell.length_c   1.000
_cell.angle_alpha   90.00
_cell.angle_beta   90.00
_cell.angle_gamma   90.00
#
_symmetry.space_group_name_H-M   'P 1'
#
loop_
_entity.id
_entity.type
_entity.pdbx_description
1 polymer ?
#
loop_
_entity_poly.entity_id
_entity_poly.type
_entity_poly.pdbx_seq_one_letter_code
_entity_poly.pdbx_strand_id
1 'polypeptide(L)'
;MIPAVLQESITYAEEVAEGVSPYLVLDIETANLALDGIKFGDPRGWQISVICLTTSPGFEFFGQNEFIFIHSDYWGILPEEIINDTRVASTREFDIFMDLVYELKIPIITHNGDNFDWPIIENSWNRGGTDIFMDDFRKANLLFDTAASLSNLTGGLRFHLQDLLHATLGSDISKTMDAANAPIAWEEGRFTEVIDYCLADCHLTGQMFSAASAEGSILCAPSRSSIKQEINTDSWSLWLNSQNVLNR
;
A
#
# COMPACT_ATOMS: atom_id res chain seq x y z
N MET A 1 11.91 -26.15 18.71
CA MET A 1 11.44 -25.56 17.44
C MET A 1 10.50 -24.44 17.85
N ILE A 2 10.90 -23.20 17.61
CA ILE A 2 10.07 -22.03 17.94
C ILE A 2 9.01 -21.94 16.81
N PRO A 3 7.71 -21.79 17.12
CA PRO A 3 6.67 -21.56 16.11
C PRO A 3 7.03 -20.41 15.17
N ALA A 4 6.68 -20.50 13.89
CA ALA A 4 7.04 -19.49 12.87
C ALA A 4 6.67 -18.05 13.29
N VAL A 5 5.48 -17.86 13.86
CA VAL A 5 5.03 -16.57 14.42
C VAL A 5 6.00 -16.05 15.49
N LEU A 6 6.45 -16.91 16.40
CA LEU A 6 7.40 -16.53 17.45
C LEU A 6 8.80 -16.25 16.89
N GLN A 7 9.16 -16.87 15.75
CA GLN A 7 10.42 -16.58 15.06
C GLN A 7 10.36 -15.21 14.38
N GLU A 8 9.27 -14.89 13.68
CA GLU A 8 9.07 -13.55 13.10
C GLU A 8 8.99 -12.47 14.17
N SER A 9 8.32 -12.72 15.30
CA SER A 9 8.31 -11.77 16.42
C SER A 9 9.71 -11.46 16.94
N ILE A 10 10.63 -12.44 16.92
CA ILE A 10 12.02 -12.24 17.35
C ILE A 10 12.78 -11.42 16.30
N THR A 11 12.70 -11.81 15.02
CA THR A 11 13.38 -11.09 13.92
C THR A 11 12.92 -9.64 13.84
N TYR A 12 11.61 -9.41 13.89
CA TYR A 12 11.03 -8.07 13.93
C TYR A 12 11.55 -7.23 15.12
N ALA A 13 11.63 -7.83 16.31
CA ALA A 13 12.15 -7.16 17.49
C ALA A 13 13.66 -6.86 17.38
N GLU A 14 14.44 -7.73 16.72
CA GLU A 14 15.86 -7.53 16.45
C GLU A 14 16.09 -6.38 15.46
N GLU A 15 15.36 -6.32 14.34
CA GLU A 15 15.45 -5.24 13.36
C GLU A 15 15.06 -3.88 13.96
N VAL A 16 13.99 -3.84 14.75
CA VAL A 16 13.59 -2.64 15.51
C VAL A 16 14.68 -2.23 16.51
N ALA A 17 15.36 -3.18 17.14
CA ALA A 17 16.47 -2.90 18.05
C ALA A 17 17.71 -2.37 17.32
N GLU A 18 17.91 -2.73 16.05
CA GLU A 18 18.96 -2.22 15.16
C GLU A 18 18.65 -0.85 14.54
N GLY A 19 17.46 -0.29 14.84
CA GLY A 19 17.06 1.05 14.40
C GLY A 19 16.32 1.06 13.06
N VAL A 20 15.88 -0.09 12.56
CA VAL A 20 14.94 -0.18 11.44
C VAL A 20 13.56 0.23 11.95
N SER A 21 12.85 1.06 11.18
CA SER A 21 11.43 1.35 11.41
C SER A 21 10.61 0.50 10.43
N PRO A 22 10.18 -0.70 10.83
CA PRO A 22 9.48 -1.60 9.93
C PRO A 22 8.07 -1.09 9.64
N TYR A 23 7.67 -1.18 8.39
CA TYR A 23 6.30 -0.95 7.94
C TYR A 23 6.07 -1.67 6.61
N LEU A 24 4.80 -1.87 6.27
CA LEU A 24 4.37 -2.29 4.95
C LEU A 24 3.84 -1.09 4.17
N VAL A 25 3.95 -1.15 2.85
CA VAL A 25 3.31 -0.21 1.93
C VAL A 25 2.36 -1.00 1.06
N LEU A 26 1.11 -0.56 0.96
CA LEU A 26 0.06 -1.25 0.22
C LEU A 26 -0.49 -0.36 -0.89
N ASP A 27 -0.80 -1.01 -2.01
CA ASP A 27 -1.55 -0.48 -3.15
C ASP A 27 -2.43 -1.59 -3.74
N ILE A 28 -3.52 -1.22 -4.41
CA ILE A 28 -4.37 -2.17 -5.15
C ILE A 28 -4.57 -1.74 -6.59
N GLU A 29 -4.85 -2.73 -7.42
CA GLU A 29 -5.43 -2.50 -8.74
C GLU A 29 -6.80 -3.17 -8.87
N THR A 30 -7.61 -2.65 -9.78
CA THR A 30 -8.98 -3.14 -10.01
C THR A 30 -9.16 -3.60 -11.45
N ALA A 31 -10.08 -4.54 -11.68
CA ALA A 31 -10.37 -5.09 -13.00
C ALA A 31 -11.47 -4.32 -13.77
N ASN A 32 -11.90 -3.16 -13.28
CA ASN A 32 -13.05 -2.44 -13.81
C ASN A 32 -12.73 -1.63 -15.08
N LEU A 33 -13.10 -2.14 -16.26
CA LEU A 33 -12.88 -1.48 -17.57
C LEU A 33 -13.68 -0.19 -17.79
N ALA A 34 -14.89 -0.11 -17.25
CA ALA A 34 -15.76 1.04 -17.39
C ALA A 34 -16.27 1.48 -16.02
N LEU A 35 -16.21 2.78 -15.76
CA LEU A 35 -16.72 3.40 -14.53
C LEU A 35 -18.25 3.62 -14.58
N ASP A 36 -18.96 2.98 -15.51
CA ASP A 36 -20.39 3.20 -15.71
C ASP A 36 -21.19 2.76 -14.47
N GLY A 37 -21.62 3.75 -13.69
CA GLY A 37 -22.34 3.56 -12.43
C GLY A 37 -21.44 3.36 -11.20
N ILE A 38 -20.11 3.35 -11.37
CA ILE A 38 -19.13 3.25 -10.30
C ILE A 38 -18.66 4.66 -9.93
N LYS A 39 -18.58 4.97 -8.64
CA LYS A 39 -18.14 6.27 -8.14
C LYS A 39 -16.88 6.12 -7.30
N PHE A 40 -15.95 7.03 -7.49
CA PHE A 40 -14.79 7.14 -6.61
C PHE A 40 -15.25 7.45 -5.18
N GLY A 41 -14.72 6.73 -4.18
CA GLY A 41 -15.20 6.78 -2.79
C GLY A 41 -16.49 6.00 -2.51
N ASP A 42 -17.02 5.27 -3.50
CA ASP A 42 -18.09 4.29 -3.30
C ASP A 42 -17.54 2.91 -3.68
N PRO A 43 -17.28 2.02 -2.72
CA PRO A 43 -16.66 0.72 -3.01
C PRO A 43 -17.58 -0.22 -3.80
N ARG A 44 -18.87 0.12 -3.96
CA ARG A 44 -19.81 -0.72 -4.70
C ARG A 44 -19.45 -0.79 -6.18
N GLY A 45 -19.27 -2.01 -6.66
CA GLY A 45 -19.03 -2.30 -8.08
C GLY A 45 -17.55 -2.40 -8.44
N TRP A 46 -16.64 -1.96 -7.58
CA TRP A 46 -15.21 -2.20 -7.75
C TRP A 46 -14.86 -3.67 -7.50
N GLN A 47 -13.98 -4.21 -8.33
CA GLN A 47 -13.45 -5.57 -8.21
C GLN A 47 -11.93 -5.50 -8.17
N ILE A 48 -11.35 -5.94 -7.05
CA ILE A 48 -9.90 -6.07 -6.91
C ILE A 48 -9.40 -7.08 -7.95
N SER A 49 -8.36 -6.71 -8.71
CA SER A 49 -7.56 -7.66 -9.46
C SER A 49 -6.42 -8.18 -8.59
N VAL A 50 -5.65 -7.27 -8.01
CA VAL A 50 -4.46 -7.56 -7.20
C VAL A 50 -4.33 -6.57 -6.04
N ILE A 51 -3.84 -7.05 -4.91
CA ILE A 51 -3.33 -6.27 -3.78
C ILE A 51 -1.83 -6.54 -3.69
N CYS A 52 -1.02 -5.48 -3.72
CA CYS A 52 0.42 -5.59 -3.53
C CYS A 52 0.82 -4.98 -2.20
N LEU A 53 1.80 -5.60 -1.55
CA LEU A 53 2.47 -5.03 -0.39
C LEU A 53 3.99 -5.14 -0.53
N THR A 54 4.70 -4.12 -0.09
CA THR A 54 6.17 -4.13 0.01
C THR A 54 6.61 -3.76 1.42
N THR A 55 7.75 -4.30 1.87
CA THR A 55 8.34 -3.91 3.15
C THR A 55 9.15 -2.61 3.03
N SER A 56 9.39 -1.96 4.17
CA SER A 56 10.31 -0.83 4.25
C SER A 56 11.77 -1.26 4.01
N PRO A 57 12.66 -0.36 3.58
CA PRO A 57 14.06 -0.71 3.33
C PRO A 57 14.73 -1.31 4.57
N GLY A 58 15.34 -2.49 4.40
CA GLY A 58 16.05 -3.19 5.48
C GLY A 58 15.13 -3.98 6.43
N PHE A 59 13.86 -4.13 6.10
CA PHE A 59 12.91 -4.99 6.80
C PHE A 59 12.46 -6.13 5.88
N GLU A 60 12.63 -7.38 6.30
CA GLU A 60 12.08 -8.55 5.62
C GLU A 60 10.98 -9.19 6.48
N PHE A 61 9.85 -9.53 5.86
CA PHE A 61 8.77 -10.24 6.53
C PHE A 61 8.72 -11.68 6.01
N PHE A 62 8.96 -12.68 6.86
CA PHE A 62 9.20 -14.07 6.43
C PHE A 62 10.28 -14.23 5.34
N GLY A 63 11.34 -13.40 5.39
CA GLY A 63 12.39 -13.41 4.37
C GLY A 63 11.91 -12.94 2.98
N GLN A 64 10.80 -12.21 2.92
CA GLN A 64 10.25 -11.62 1.70
C GLN A 64 10.06 -10.11 1.88
N ASN A 65 10.20 -9.39 0.77
CA ASN A 65 10.03 -7.94 0.71
C ASN A 65 8.79 -7.52 -0.10
N GLU A 66 8.11 -8.47 -0.71
CA GLU A 66 7.00 -8.25 -1.64
C GLU A 66 5.97 -9.36 -1.46
N PHE A 67 4.69 -8.97 -1.44
CA PHE A 67 3.55 -9.87 -1.28
C PHE A 67 2.47 -9.48 -2.26
N ILE A 68 1.91 -10.47 -2.95
CA ILE A 68 1.00 -10.26 -4.07
C ILE A 68 -0.23 -11.12 -3.82
N PHE A 69 -1.38 -10.50 -3.59
CA PHE A 69 -2.65 -11.20 -3.39
C PHE A 69 -3.56 -10.98 -4.60
N ILE A 70 -3.75 -12.03 -5.39
CA ILE A 70 -4.63 -11.97 -6.56
C ILE A 70 -6.03 -12.43 -6.18
N HIS A 71 -7.05 -11.70 -6.63
CA HIS A 71 -8.43 -12.05 -6.34
C HIS A 71 -8.75 -13.46 -6.88
N SER A 72 -9.32 -14.31 -6.03
CA SER A 72 -9.40 -15.76 -6.31
C SER A 72 -10.17 -16.13 -7.58
N ASP A 73 -11.04 -15.25 -8.07
CA ASP A 73 -11.78 -15.46 -9.32
C ASP A 73 -10.88 -15.51 -10.55
N TYR A 74 -9.68 -14.90 -10.50
CA TYR A 74 -8.73 -14.92 -11.60
C TYR A 74 -7.79 -16.14 -11.57
N TRP A 75 -7.78 -16.93 -10.49
CA TRP A 75 -6.79 -17.99 -10.30
C TRP A 75 -6.75 -19.01 -11.45
N GLY A 76 -7.92 -19.33 -12.02
CA GLY A 76 -8.05 -20.29 -13.11
C GLY A 76 -7.57 -19.79 -14.48
N ILE A 77 -7.24 -18.51 -14.62
CA ILE A 77 -6.78 -17.89 -15.88
C ILE A 77 -5.35 -17.34 -15.80
N LEU A 78 -4.70 -17.45 -14.64
CA LEU A 78 -3.32 -16.98 -14.47
C LEU A 78 -2.32 -17.89 -15.20
N PRO A 79 -1.25 -17.32 -15.78
CA PRO A 79 -0.08 -18.07 -16.25
C PRO A 79 0.58 -18.87 -15.13
N GLU A 80 1.19 -20.01 -15.46
CA GLU A 80 1.91 -20.86 -14.50
C GLU A 80 3.04 -20.12 -13.81
N GLU A 81 3.69 -19.16 -14.49
CA GLU A 81 4.77 -18.35 -13.94
C GLU A 81 4.31 -17.52 -12.75
N ILE A 82 3.08 -16.99 -12.80
CA ILE A 82 2.49 -16.22 -11.69
C ILE A 82 2.06 -17.16 -10.57
N ILE A 83 1.43 -18.29 -10.91
CA ILE A 83 0.96 -19.26 -9.91
C ILE A 83 2.12 -19.86 -9.11
N ASN A 84 3.28 -20.04 -9.73
CA ASN A 84 4.46 -20.62 -9.10
C ASN A 84 5.37 -19.59 -8.41
N ASP A 85 5.04 -18.29 -8.48
CA ASP A 85 5.78 -17.25 -7.78
C ASP A 85 5.51 -17.33 -6.27
N THR A 86 6.57 -17.41 -5.47
CA THR A 86 6.46 -17.57 -4.01
C THR A 86 5.90 -16.35 -3.29
N ARG A 87 5.89 -15.19 -3.96
CA ARG A 87 5.29 -13.94 -3.46
C ARG A 87 3.78 -13.92 -3.63
N VAL A 88 3.24 -14.79 -4.50
CA VAL A 88 1.83 -14.77 -4.92
C VAL A 88 0.98 -15.69 -4.05
N ALA A 89 -0.10 -15.14 -3.52
CA ALA A 89 -1.14 -15.86 -2.81
C ALA A 89 -2.54 -15.43 -3.31
N SER A 90 -3.56 -16.18 -2.91
CA SER A 90 -4.95 -15.79 -3.18
C SER A 90 -5.43 -14.76 -2.15
N THR A 91 -6.34 -13.85 -2.52
CA THR A 91 -7.02 -12.97 -1.54
C THR A 91 -7.76 -13.73 -0.43
N ARG A 92 -8.00 -15.05 -0.59
CA ARG A 92 -8.53 -15.93 0.46
C ARG A 92 -7.57 -16.16 1.63
N GLU A 93 -6.30 -15.83 1.46
CA GLU A 93 -5.27 -15.94 2.50
C GLU A 93 -4.91 -14.57 3.08
N PHE A 94 -5.54 -13.50 2.58
CA PHE A 94 -5.22 -12.13 2.98
C PHE A 94 -5.61 -11.84 4.42
N ASP A 95 -6.72 -12.40 4.91
CA ASP A 95 -7.15 -12.28 6.31
C ASP A 95 -6.10 -12.84 7.29
N ILE A 96 -5.59 -14.04 7.02
CA ILE A 96 -4.55 -14.69 7.82
C ILE A 96 -3.25 -13.87 7.82
N PHE A 97 -2.87 -13.33 6.66
CA PHE A 97 -1.71 -12.46 6.56
C PHE A 97 -1.90 -11.18 7.41
N MET A 98 -3.05 -10.53 7.28
CA MET A 98 -3.37 -9.29 8.00
C MET A 98 -3.52 -9.49 9.51
N ASP A 99 -4.04 -10.64 9.95
CA ASP A 99 -4.06 -11.01 11.38
C ASP A 99 -2.64 -11.03 11.95
N LEU A 100 -1.68 -11.61 11.22
CA LEU A 100 -0.30 -11.64 11.69
C LEU A 100 0.36 -10.25 11.67
N VAL A 101 0.13 -9.46 10.62
CA VAL A 101 0.60 -8.06 10.55
C VAL A 101 0.06 -7.27 11.76
N TYR A 102 -1.20 -7.48 12.14
CA TYR A 102 -1.80 -6.86 13.30
C TYR A 102 -1.20 -7.34 14.63
N GLU A 103 -0.98 -8.64 14.79
CA GLU A 103 -0.39 -9.22 16.00
C GLU A 103 1.04 -8.70 16.22
N LEU A 104 1.80 -8.55 15.14
CA LEU A 104 3.15 -7.98 15.17
C LEU A 104 3.18 -6.44 15.20
N LYS A 105 2.00 -5.80 15.16
CA LYS A 105 1.84 -4.34 15.17
C LYS A 105 2.68 -3.65 14.10
N ILE A 106 2.70 -4.24 12.90
CA ILE A 106 3.41 -3.69 11.75
C ILE A 106 2.52 -2.60 11.13
N PRO A 107 2.98 -1.34 11.06
CA PRO A 107 2.21 -0.27 10.43
C PRO A 107 2.08 -0.47 8.92
N ILE A 108 1.00 0.03 8.34
CA ILE A 108 0.73 -0.02 6.90
C ILE A 108 0.54 1.39 6.35
N ILE A 109 1.25 1.69 5.27
CA ILE A 109 1.25 2.97 4.58
C ILE A 109 0.55 2.81 3.22
N THR A 110 -0.29 3.76 2.86
CA THR A 110 -0.94 3.85 1.56
C THR A 110 -0.86 5.27 0.99
N HIS A 111 -1.15 5.43 -0.29
CA HIS A 111 -1.44 6.72 -0.87
C HIS A 111 -2.89 6.76 -1.37
N ASN A 112 -3.75 7.49 -0.66
CA ASN A 112 -5.19 7.57 -0.91
C ASN A 112 -5.99 6.29 -0.53
N GLY A 113 -5.44 5.48 0.38
CA GLY A 113 -6.07 4.28 0.92
C GLY A 113 -7.42 4.52 1.60
N ASP A 114 -7.56 5.61 2.36
CA ASP A 114 -8.79 5.88 3.13
C ASP A 114 -10.00 6.12 2.22
N ASN A 115 -9.76 6.68 1.03
CA ASN A 115 -10.82 7.04 0.09
C ASN A 115 -10.99 6.03 -1.05
N PHE A 116 -10.06 5.08 -1.21
CA PHE A 116 -10.06 4.15 -2.35
C PHE A 116 -9.77 2.72 -1.93
N ASP A 117 -8.54 2.41 -1.51
CA ASP A 117 -8.09 1.04 -1.27
C ASP A 117 -8.88 0.34 -0.17
N TRP A 118 -8.92 0.92 1.04
CA TRP A 118 -9.58 0.29 2.19
C TRP A 118 -11.07 0.06 1.98
N PRO A 119 -11.86 1.03 1.48
CA PRO A 119 -13.26 0.78 1.16
C PRO A 119 -13.50 -0.43 0.24
N ILE A 120 -12.61 -0.65 -0.74
CA ILE A 120 -12.74 -1.76 -1.69
C ILE A 120 -12.27 -3.07 -1.05
N ILE A 121 -11.13 -3.06 -0.35
CA ILE A 121 -10.58 -4.22 0.38
C ILE A 121 -11.59 -4.76 1.40
N GLU A 122 -12.21 -3.89 2.19
CA GLU A 122 -13.17 -4.26 3.23
C GLU A 122 -14.56 -4.65 2.68
N ASN A 123 -14.78 -4.53 1.38
CA ASN A 123 -16.01 -5.00 0.77
C ASN A 123 -16.07 -6.53 0.80
N SER A 124 -17.26 -7.09 0.63
CA SER A 124 -17.41 -8.53 0.68
C SER A 124 -16.73 -9.21 -0.50
N TRP A 125 -16.21 -10.43 -0.31
CA TRP A 125 -15.49 -11.15 -1.37
C TRP A 125 -16.36 -11.31 -2.62
N ASN A 126 -17.64 -11.67 -2.46
CA ASN A 126 -18.59 -11.79 -3.58
C ASN A 126 -18.98 -10.46 -4.25
N ARG A 127 -18.46 -9.33 -3.75
CA ARG A 127 -18.61 -7.98 -4.31
C ARG A 127 -17.27 -7.39 -4.75
N GLY A 128 -16.23 -8.22 -4.84
CA GLY A 128 -14.92 -7.85 -5.34
C GLY A 128 -13.91 -7.39 -4.29
N GLY A 129 -14.22 -7.54 -2.99
CA GLY A 129 -13.31 -7.23 -1.89
C GLY A 129 -12.69 -8.49 -1.26
N THR A 130 -12.42 -8.45 0.05
CA THR A 130 -11.72 -9.53 0.77
C THR A 130 -12.43 -10.03 2.04
N ASP A 131 -13.59 -9.47 2.40
CA ASP A 131 -14.32 -9.73 3.66
C ASP A 131 -13.57 -9.34 4.97
N ILE A 132 -12.40 -8.69 4.88
CA ILE A 132 -11.68 -8.23 6.07
C ILE A 132 -12.29 -6.95 6.66
N PHE A 133 -12.01 -6.69 7.94
CA PHE A 133 -12.37 -5.45 8.63
C PHE A 133 -11.14 -4.84 9.30
N MET A 134 -10.82 -3.59 8.98
CA MET A 134 -9.61 -2.90 9.42
C MET A 134 -9.81 -2.06 10.70
N ASP A 135 -10.92 -2.26 11.42
CA ASP A 135 -11.26 -1.49 12.62
C ASP A 135 -10.19 -1.58 13.71
N ASP A 136 -9.57 -2.74 13.88
CA ASP A 136 -8.55 -2.92 14.92
C ASP A 136 -7.23 -2.25 14.55
N PHE A 137 -6.84 -2.27 13.27
CA PHE A 137 -5.74 -1.46 12.77
C PHE A 137 -5.97 0.05 12.98
N ARG A 138 -7.18 0.53 12.69
CA ARG A 138 -7.54 1.95 12.90
C ARG A 138 -7.49 2.34 14.37
N LYS A 139 -8.07 1.53 15.26
CA LYS A 139 -8.03 1.77 16.72
C LYS A 139 -6.60 1.76 17.26
N ALA A 140 -5.74 0.89 16.71
CA ALA A 140 -4.34 0.79 17.07
C ALA A 140 -3.46 1.86 16.38
N ASN A 141 -4.03 2.72 15.54
CA ASN A 141 -3.31 3.76 14.79
C ASN A 141 -2.19 3.20 13.89
N LEU A 142 -2.41 2.00 13.32
CA LEU A 142 -1.45 1.30 12.45
C LEU A 142 -1.60 1.62 10.96
N LEU A 143 -2.59 2.42 10.55
CA LEU A 143 -2.79 2.80 9.15
C LEU A 143 -2.37 4.26 8.94
N PHE A 144 -1.62 4.50 7.86
CA PHE A 144 -1.23 5.85 7.45
C PHE A 144 -1.52 6.07 5.98
N ASP A 145 -2.44 6.99 5.69
CA ASP A 145 -2.69 7.47 4.33
C ASP A 145 -1.96 8.80 4.10
N THR A 146 -0.96 8.77 3.21
CA THR A 146 -0.18 9.96 2.86
C THR A 146 -1.03 11.04 2.19
N ALA A 147 -2.03 10.69 1.38
CA ALA A 147 -2.93 11.66 0.75
C ALA A 147 -3.88 12.30 1.78
N ALA A 148 -4.41 11.52 2.72
CA ALA A 148 -5.23 12.04 3.81
C ALA A 148 -4.43 12.98 4.73
N SER A 149 -3.20 12.60 5.06
CA SER A 149 -2.27 13.42 5.85
C SER A 149 -1.97 14.76 5.16
N LEU A 150 -1.59 14.73 3.87
CA LEU A 150 -1.35 15.95 3.09
C LEU A 150 -2.59 16.84 2.99
N SER A 151 -3.76 16.24 2.75
CA SER A 151 -5.03 16.95 2.72
C SER A 151 -5.27 17.69 4.06
N ASN A 152 -5.08 17.02 5.19
CA ASN A 152 -5.23 17.63 6.51
C ASN A 152 -4.22 18.77 6.76
N LEU A 153 -2.96 18.58 6.39
CA LEU A 153 -1.90 19.58 6.56
C LEU A 153 -2.08 20.83 5.68
N THR A 154 -2.80 20.70 4.57
CA THR A 154 -2.94 21.76 3.56
C THR A 154 -4.35 22.33 3.44
N GLY A 155 -5.28 21.90 4.31
CA GLY A 155 -6.66 22.39 4.30
C GLY A 155 -7.50 21.86 3.13
N GLY A 156 -7.25 20.62 2.70
CA GLY A 156 -8.05 19.91 1.70
C GLY A 156 -7.45 19.86 0.31
N LEU A 157 -6.15 20.19 0.14
CA LEU A 157 -5.51 20.10 -1.18
C LEU A 157 -5.13 18.65 -1.50
N ARG A 158 -5.28 18.30 -2.77
CA ARG A 158 -4.91 17.00 -3.32
C ARG A 158 -3.57 17.09 -4.03
N PHE A 159 -2.74 16.07 -3.87
CA PHE A 159 -1.46 15.91 -4.53
C PHE A 159 -1.47 14.56 -5.26
N HIS A 160 -0.96 14.52 -6.49
CA HIS A 160 -0.78 13.25 -7.19
C HIS A 160 0.53 12.61 -6.74
N LEU A 161 0.56 11.28 -6.64
CA LEU A 161 1.76 10.53 -6.33
C LEU A 161 2.94 10.95 -7.23
N GLN A 162 2.72 11.07 -8.55
CA GLN A 162 3.76 11.51 -9.50
C GLN A 162 4.38 12.86 -9.13
N ASP A 163 3.57 13.83 -8.69
CA ASP A 163 4.08 15.15 -8.29
C ASP A 163 4.90 15.07 -6.99
N LEU A 164 4.46 14.21 -6.05
CA LEU A 164 5.17 13.94 -4.80
C LEU A 164 6.50 13.23 -5.06
N LEU A 165 6.54 12.26 -5.99
CA LEU A 165 7.77 11.58 -6.40
C LEU A 165 8.77 12.58 -6.99
N HIS A 166 8.31 13.46 -7.88
CA HIS A 166 9.15 14.52 -8.42
C HIS A 166 9.67 15.48 -7.34
N ALA A 167 8.87 15.77 -6.31
CA ALA A 167 9.22 16.66 -5.23
C ALA A 167 10.20 16.05 -4.21
N THR A 168 10.20 14.72 -4.06
CA THR A 168 10.95 14.00 -3.01
C THR A 168 12.15 13.22 -3.55
N LEU A 169 12.02 12.58 -4.72
CA LEU A 169 13.02 11.66 -5.26
C LEU A 169 13.73 12.19 -6.52
N GLY A 170 13.11 13.14 -7.23
CA GLY A 170 13.69 13.76 -8.43
C GLY A 170 12.76 13.70 -9.64
N SER A 171 12.97 14.61 -10.61
CA SER A 171 12.09 14.81 -11.76
C SER A 171 12.17 13.72 -12.84
N ASP A 172 13.15 12.83 -12.74
CA ASP A 172 13.36 11.69 -13.64
C ASP A 172 12.60 10.43 -13.21
N ILE A 173 12.07 10.42 -11.99
CA ILE A 173 11.22 9.33 -11.49
C ILE A 173 9.82 9.43 -12.09
N SER A 174 9.31 8.33 -12.65
CA SER A 174 7.96 8.30 -13.20
C SER A 174 7.29 6.96 -12.95
N LYS A 175 5.97 6.98 -12.76
CA LYS A 175 5.14 5.78 -12.73
C LYS A 175 5.29 5.02 -14.04
N THR A 176 5.23 3.69 -13.98
CA THR A 176 5.35 2.82 -15.15
C THR A 176 4.06 2.74 -15.97
N MET A 177 2.92 3.11 -15.39
CA MET A 177 1.61 3.09 -16.03
C MET A 177 0.70 4.23 -15.55
N ASP A 178 -0.25 4.63 -16.41
CA ASP A 178 -1.42 5.42 -16.00
C ASP A 178 -2.48 4.47 -15.42
N ALA A 179 -3.07 4.83 -14.27
CA ALA A 179 -4.06 4.01 -13.58
C ALA A 179 -5.25 3.59 -14.48
N ALA A 180 -5.64 4.40 -15.47
CA ALA A 180 -6.71 4.04 -16.40
C ALA A 180 -6.38 2.86 -17.32
N ASN A 181 -5.09 2.54 -17.50
CA ASN A 181 -4.64 1.45 -18.36
C ASN A 181 -4.56 0.10 -17.63
N ALA A 182 -4.47 0.10 -16.29
CA ALA A 182 -4.33 -1.14 -15.51
C ALA A 182 -5.52 -2.10 -15.69
N PRO A 183 -6.79 -1.65 -15.64
CA PRO A 183 -7.93 -2.54 -15.93
C PRO A 183 -7.93 -3.08 -17.36
N ILE A 184 -7.47 -2.28 -18.33
CA ILE A 184 -7.38 -2.68 -19.74
C ILE A 184 -6.31 -3.77 -19.91
N ALA A 185 -5.14 -3.56 -19.33
CA ALA A 185 -4.05 -4.53 -19.35
C ALA A 185 -4.44 -5.86 -18.68
N TRP A 186 -5.18 -5.78 -17.56
CA TRP A 186 -5.71 -6.96 -16.87
C TRP A 186 -6.64 -7.78 -17.76
N GLU A 187 -7.63 -7.14 -18.40
CA GLU A 187 -8.57 -7.82 -19.32
C GLU A 187 -7.85 -8.45 -20.53
N GLU A 188 -6.81 -7.78 -21.03
CA GLU A 188 -6.00 -8.27 -22.15
C GLU A 188 -5.01 -9.39 -21.75
N GLY A 189 -5.08 -9.88 -20.51
CA GLY A 189 -4.26 -10.97 -19.99
C GLY A 189 -2.82 -10.58 -19.66
N ARG A 190 -2.52 -9.27 -19.62
CA ARG A 190 -1.20 -8.74 -19.24
C ARG A 190 -1.08 -8.61 -17.72
N PHE A 191 -1.32 -9.72 -17.01
CA PHE A 191 -1.35 -9.76 -15.55
C PHE A 191 -0.03 -9.32 -14.91
N THR A 192 1.10 -9.81 -15.42
CA THR A 192 2.44 -9.44 -14.91
C THR A 192 2.68 -7.94 -14.99
N GLU A 193 2.23 -7.28 -16.07
CA GLU A 193 2.40 -5.83 -16.24
C GLU A 193 1.64 -5.04 -15.16
N VAL A 194 0.44 -5.48 -14.80
CA VAL A 194 -0.38 -4.86 -13.76
C VAL A 194 0.21 -5.12 -12.37
N ILE A 195 0.68 -6.35 -12.11
CA ILE A 195 1.33 -6.72 -10.84
C ILE A 195 2.61 -5.90 -10.64
N ASP A 196 3.47 -5.83 -11.65
CA ASP A 196 4.73 -5.07 -11.61
C ASP A 196 4.47 -3.57 -11.40
N TYR A 197 3.43 -3.04 -12.03
CA TYR A 197 3.01 -1.65 -11.84
C TYR A 197 2.53 -1.38 -10.40
N CYS A 198 1.67 -2.24 -9.86
CA CYS A 198 1.17 -2.11 -8.48
C CYS A 198 2.29 -2.25 -7.43
N LEU A 199 3.23 -3.20 -7.63
CA LEU A 199 4.44 -3.31 -6.80
C LEU A 199 5.32 -2.06 -6.92
N ALA A 200 5.51 -1.53 -8.13
CA ALA A 200 6.30 -0.32 -8.33
C ALA A 200 5.68 0.88 -7.58
N ASP A 201 4.36 1.00 -7.56
CA ASP A 201 3.65 2.03 -6.81
C ASP A 201 3.79 1.88 -5.29
N CYS A 202 3.80 0.64 -4.77
CA CYS A 202 4.13 0.37 -3.37
C CYS A 202 5.55 0.85 -3.04
N HIS A 203 6.56 0.46 -3.85
CA HIS A 203 7.95 0.85 -3.64
C HIS A 203 8.14 2.37 -3.72
N LEU A 204 7.54 3.02 -4.71
CA LEU A 204 7.62 4.47 -4.91
C LEU A 204 6.94 5.23 -3.77
N THR A 205 5.79 4.74 -3.29
CA THR A 205 5.10 5.31 -2.12
C THR A 205 5.95 5.16 -0.86
N GLY A 206 6.58 4.00 -0.66
CA GLY A 206 7.50 3.77 0.45
C GLY A 206 8.71 4.71 0.44
N GLN A 207 9.38 4.84 -0.70
CA GLN A 207 10.52 5.74 -0.87
C GLN A 207 10.14 7.20 -0.65
N MET A 208 9.01 7.64 -1.22
CA MET A 208 8.47 8.99 -1.03
C MET A 208 8.18 9.26 0.45
N PHE A 209 7.52 8.32 1.13
CA PHE A 209 7.23 8.43 2.56
C PHE A 209 8.51 8.52 3.39
N SER A 210 9.51 7.66 3.14
CA SER A 210 10.79 7.70 3.85
C SER A 210 11.49 9.05 3.66
N ALA A 211 11.59 9.52 2.42
CA ALA A 211 12.26 10.78 2.08
C ALA A 211 11.57 11.98 2.74
N ALA A 212 10.24 12.07 2.62
CA ALA A 212 9.45 13.13 3.24
C ALA A 212 9.52 13.10 4.78
N SER A 213 9.58 11.91 5.37
CA SER A 213 9.71 11.75 6.83
C SER A 213 11.10 12.14 7.33
N ALA A 214 12.15 11.86 6.55
CA ALA A 214 13.53 12.21 6.89
C ALA A 214 13.82 13.70 6.73
N GLU A 215 13.30 14.32 5.66
CA GLU A 215 13.47 15.76 5.39
C GLU A 215 12.57 16.62 6.30
N GLY A 216 11.42 16.09 6.74
CA GLY A 216 10.45 16.82 7.55
C GLY A 216 9.61 17.83 6.75
N SER A 217 9.80 17.91 5.43
CA SER A 217 8.96 18.70 4.54
C SER A 217 8.93 18.18 3.10
N ILE A 218 7.91 18.61 2.34
CA ILE A 218 7.81 18.39 0.89
C ILE A 218 7.49 19.73 0.20
N LEU A 219 8.24 20.08 -0.86
CA LEU A 219 7.95 21.23 -1.72
C LEU A 219 7.22 20.79 -3.00
N CYS A 220 5.89 20.74 -2.96
CA CYS A 220 5.05 20.21 -4.05
C CYS A 220 3.92 21.15 -4.43
N ALA A 221 3.50 21.10 -5.70
CA ALA A 221 2.28 21.76 -6.17
C ALA A 221 1.10 20.78 -6.08
N PRO A 222 -0.11 21.22 -5.70
CA PRO A 222 -1.30 20.36 -5.68
C PRO A 222 -1.86 20.14 -7.11
N SER A 223 -2.66 19.09 -7.30
CA SER A 223 -3.20 18.55 -8.58
C SER A 223 -3.86 19.53 -9.56
N ARG A 224 -4.09 20.79 -9.17
CA ARG A 224 -4.75 21.84 -9.98
C ARG A 224 -4.06 23.21 -9.86
N SER A 225 -2.82 23.22 -9.41
CA SER A 225 -2.00 24.43 -9.27
C SER A 225 -0.59 24.12 -9.75
N SER A 226 0.10 25.14 -10.28
CA SER A 226 1.53 25.08 -10.53
C SER A 226 2.35 25.74 -9.41
N ILE A 227 1.68 26.36 -8.44
CA ILE A 227 2.31 27.02 -7.31
C ILE A 227 2.70 25.96 -6.30
N LYS A 228 4.01 25.74 -6.15
CA LYS A 228 4.56 24.88 -5.12
C LYS A 228 4.36 25.51 -3.75
N GLN A 229 4.07 24.68 -2.77
CA GLN A 229 4.04 25.05 -1.36
C GLN A 229 4.89 24.07 -0.57
N GLU A 230 5.53 24.58 0.47
CA GLU A 230 6.24 23.75 1.44
C GLU A 230 5.22 23.21 2.45
N ILE A 231 5.21 21.89 2.61
CA ILE A 231 4.29 21.15 3.48
C ILE A 231 5.14 20.52 4.57
N ASN A 232 4.93 20.88 5.83
CA ASN A 232 5.64 20.26 6.94
C ASN A 232 5.12 18.83 7.17
N THR A 233 6.02 17.85 7.11
CA THR A 233 5.74 16.41 7.25
C THR A 233 6.43 15.81 8.47
N ASP A 234 6.85 16.62 9.45
CA ASP A 234 7.46 16.12 10.71
C ASP A 234 6.55 15.12 11.44
N SER A 235 5.24 15.27 11.29
CA SER A 235 4.25 14.36 11.87
C SER A 235 4.34 12.93 11.33
N TRP A 236 4.95 12.70 10.16
CA TRP A 236 5.06 11.38 9.54
C TRP A 236 6.09 10.53 10.27
N SER A 237 7.27 11.08 10.52
CA SER A 237 8.32 10.41 11.30
C SER A 237 7.90 10.22 12.76
N LEU A 238 7.21 11.21 13.35
CA LEU A 238 6.66 11.09 14.70
C LEU A 238 5.62 9.98 14.80
N TRP A 239 4.71 9.87 13.82
CA TRP A 239 3.72 8.80 13.76
C TRP A 239 4.41 7.44 13.68
N LEU A 240 5.37 7.24 12.76
CA LEU A 240 6.06 5.97 12.58
C LEU A 240 6.83 5.57 13.84
N ASN A 241 7.59 6.51 14.41
CA ASN A 241 8.36 6.26 15.63
C ASN A 241 7.47 5.94 16.83
N SER A 242 6.25 6.49 16.90
CA SER A 242 5.31 6.16 17.97
C SER A 242 4.83 4.70 17.91
N GLN A 243 4.85 4.05 16.74
CA GLN A 243 4.51 2.63 16.61
C GLN A 243 5.64 1.74 17.15
N ASN A 244 6.89 2.12 16.92
CA ASN A 244 8.07 1.36 17.39
C ASN A 244 8.24 1.38 18.91
N VAL A 245 7.71 2.40 19.60
CA VAL A 245 7.73 2.50 21.07
C VAL A 245 6.66 1.62 21.71
N LEU A 246 5.55 1.37 21.03
CA LEU A 246 4.47 0.49 21.53
C LEU A 246 4.83 -1.01 21.43
N ASN A 247 5.89 -1.34 20.70
CA ASN A 247 6.42 -2.70 20.51
C ASN A 247 7.58 -3.05 21.48
N ARG A 248 7.87 -2.18 22.46
CA ARG A 248 8.87 -2.41 23.53
C ARG A 248 8.24 -2.68 24.89
#